data_AF-A0A061S784-F1
#
_entry.id   AF-A0A061S784-F1
#
_cell.length_a   1.000
_cell.length_b   1.000
_cell.length_c   1.000
_cell.angle_alpha   90.00
_cell.angle_beta   90.00
_cell.angle_gamma   90.00
#
_symmetry.space_group_name_H-M   'P 1'
#
loop_
_entity.id
_entity.type
_entity.pdbx_description
1 polymer ?
#
loop_
_entity_poly.entity_id
_entity_poly.type
_entity_poly.pdbx_seq_one_letter_code
_entity_poly.pdbx_strand_id
1 'polypeptide(L)'
;MWCLPWLKRKAAEAEVAAEGYQALDGHSRDSLDRGRWCPEETANPVSRVFFSFANGLVRKGTQKTLEPNDLWDLEKKDEARSAFSRFQSNLEATKTAADPCGRLGSALFRTYGKAFATAGVLKLFHDTLMFLGPVILRMLLRSLDKDESWSYTFALAVAMLVASTCQTLLVNQYFNILFRIGLQSKVASIHVVYDKLLRLSNASKADMGNGAITNLQSNDTSKIWNIPQYLHMLWSGPFQIIVVMAMLINVMNLWPAVAGFVVTVALIPLNMIIGRFLGRIRRTLVGKTDARIKLCTEVIMGIKAIKLYAWEDAYRSRIIDLREIELKQILKSA
;
A
#
# COMPACT_ATOMS: atom_id res chain seq x y z
N MET A 1 32.24 32.94 1.61
CA MET A 1 32.36 31.55 2.15
C MET A 1 32.16 31.58 3.67
N TRP A 2 30.93 31.85 4.13
CA TRP A 2 30.60 31.99 5.55
C TRP A 2 29.76 30.77 5.95
N CYS A 3 30.41 29.74 6.50
CA CYS A 3 29.72 28.57 7.03
C CYS A 3 29.21 28.94 8.43
N LEU A 4 27.93 29.29 8.52
CA LEU A 4 27.29 29.77 9.76
C LEU A 4 27.46 28.74 10.90
N PRO A 5 27.96 29.14 12.09
CA PRO A 5 28.26 28.23 13.21
C PRO A 5 27.10 27.32 13.66
N TRP A 6 25.85 27.73 13.40
CA TRP A 6 24.66 26.94 13.73
C TRP A 6 24.51 25.64 12.91
N LEU A 7 25.11 25.56 11.73
CA LEU A 7 25.01 24.43 10.80
C LEU A 7 25.96 23.33 11.25
N LYS A 8 27.14 23.71 11.74
CA LYS A 8 28.07 22.79 12.40
C LYS A 8 27.48 22.23 13.69
N ARG A 9 26.77 23.06 14.46
CA ARG A 9 26.12 22.61 15.70
C ARG A 9 24.98 21.60 15.44
N LYS A 10 24.13 21.85 14.44
CA LYS A 10 23.08 20.89 14.05
C LYS A 10 23.63 19.61 13.41
N ALA A 11 24.71 19.69 12.63
CA ALA A 11 25.39 18.51 12.11
C ALA A 11 25.97 17.65 13.25
N ALA A 12 26.61 18.29 14.23
CA ALA A 12 27.11 17.61 15.43
C ALA A 12 25.97 17.02 16.28
N GLU A 13 24.83 17.70 16.43
CA GLU A 13 23.66 17.16 17.13
C GLU A 13 23.04 15.96 16.40
N ALA A 14 23.07 15.94 15.05
CA ALA A 14 22.62 14.79 14.26
C ALA A 14 23.59 13.61 14.36
N GLU A 15 24.89 13.87 14.47
CA GLU A 15 25.95 12.88 14.65
C GLU A 15 25.89 12.27 16.05
N VAL A 16 25.73 13.09 17.10
CA VAL A 16 25.52 12.65 18.49
C VAL A 16 24.20 11.89 18.65
N ALA A 17 23.13 12.30 17.94
CA ALA A 17 21.90 11.52 17.91
C ALA A 17 22.14 10.15 17.26
N ALA A 18 22.91 10.09 16.15
CA ALA A 18 23.27 8.83 15.50
C ALA A 18 24.14 7.93 16.39
N GLU A 19 25.05 8.50 17.19
CA GLU A 19 25.89 7.80 18.17
C GLU A 19 25.10 7.30 19.38
N GLY A 20 24.20 8.11 19.95
CA GLY A 20 23.34 7.69 21.07
C GLY A 20 22.42 6.53 20.67
N TYR A 21 22.02 6.51 19.41
CA TYR A 21 21.33 5.39 18.77
C TYR A 21 22.25 4.15 18.63
N GLN A 22 23.52 4.30 18.22
CA GLN A 22 24.49 3.20 18.22
C GLN A 22 24.78 2.63 19.61
N ALA A 23 24.79 3.45 20.66
CA ALA A 23 25.02 3.02 22.04
C ALA A 23 23.88 2.15 22.58
N LEU A 24 22.63 2.41 22.19
CA LEU A 24 21.47 1.58 22.54
C LEU A 24 21.48 0.22 21.80
N ASP A 25 22.04 0.16 20.58
CA ASP A 25 22.25 -1.10 19.85
C ASP A 25 23.50 -1.86 20.32
N GLY A 26 24.49 -1.17 20.89
CA GLY A 26 25.80 -1.72 21.23
C GLY A 26 25.76 -2.79 22.33
N HIS A 27 24.84 -2.68 23.30
CA HIS A 27 24.69 -3.69 24.34
C HIS A 27 23.91 -4.94 23.92
N SER A 28 23.35 -4.97 22.71
CA SER A 28 22.62 -6.13 22.17
C SER A 28 23.32 -6.84 21.00
N ARG A 29 24.45 -6.29 20.51
CA ARG A 29 25.11 -6.79 19.28
C ARG A 29 26.03 -7.99 19.48
N ASP A 30 26.67 -8.14 20.64
CA ASP A 30 27.71 -9.17 20.82
C ASP A 30 27.17 -10.59 21.09
N SER A 31 25.86 -10.77 21.26
CA SER A 31 25.26 -12.09 21.58
C SER A 31 24.20 -12.60 20.59
N LEU A 32 23.93 -11.86 19.49
CA LEU A 32 22.84 -12.17 18.54
C LEU A 32 23.28 -12.35 17.07
N ASP A 33 24.59 -12.43 16.79
CA ASP A 33 25.10 -12.62 15.42
C ASP A 33 24.96 -14.07 14.90
N ARG A 34 23.78 -14.67 15.13
CA ARG A 34 23.34 -15.86 14.39
C ARG A 34 22.59 -15.41 13.12
N GLY A 35 23.35 -14.94 12.13
CA GLY A 35 23.08 -15.04 10.69
C GLY A 35 21.63 -15.01 10.19
N ARG A 36 20.83 -13.99 10.53
CA ARG A 36 19.48 -13.76 9.97
C ARG A 36 19.46 -12.68 8.88
N TRP A 37 20.37 -12.78 7.91
CA TRP A 37 20.45 -11.84 6.80
C TRP A 37 19.25 -11.95 5.85
N CYS A 38 18.85 -10.82 5.26
CA CYS A 38 17.81 -10.77 4.23
C CYS A 38 18.34 -11.40 2.93
N PRO A 39 17.72 -12.47 2.39
CA PRO A 39 18.21 -13.12 1.17
C PRO A 39 18.13 -12.25 -0.08
N GLU A 40 17.37 -11.16 -0.04
CA GLU A 40 17.31 -10.18 -1.12
C GLU A 40 18.66 -9.47 -1.34
N GLU A 41 19.46 -9.28 -0.29
CA GLU A 41 20.75 -8.59 -0.35
C GLU A 41 21.76 -9.35 -1.24
N THR A 42 21.78 -10.68 -1.12
CA THR A 42 22.68 -11.57 -1.87
C THR A 42 22.05 -12.14 -3.14
N ALA A 43 20.75 -11.91 -3.37
CA ALA A 43 20.04 -12.38 -4.55
C ALA A 43 20.59 -11.75 -5.84
N ASN A 44 20.80 -12.60 -6.85
CA ASN A 44 21.13 -12.15 -8.19
C ASN A 44 19.95 -11.37 -8.83
N PRO A 45 20.19 -10.54 -9.86
CA PRO A 45 19.13 -9.73 -10.48
C PRO A 45 17.94 -10.56 -10.98
N VAL A 46 18.17 -11.76 -11.49
CA VAL A 46 17.11 -12.68 -11.94
C VAL A 46 16.25 -13.13 -10.76
N SER A 47 16.85 -13.52 -9.64
CA SER A 47 16.14 -13.88 -8.42
C SER A 47 15.32 -12.74 -7.86
N ARG A 48 15.80 -11.50 -7.96
CA ARG A 48 15.05 -10.29 -7.58
C ARG A 48 13.85 -10.04 -8.51
N VAL A 49 14.02 -10.27 -9.82
CA VAL A 49 12.93 -10.09 -10.81
C VAL A 49 11.82 -11.11 -10.58
N PHE A 50 12.16 -12.37 -10.30
CA PHE A 50 11.21 -13.47 -10.06
C PHE A 50 10.80 -13.65 -8.60
N PHE A 51 11.34 -12.83 -7.68
CA PHE A 51 11.17 -12.98 -6.23
C PHE A 51 11.55 -14.37 -5.69
N SER A 52 12.44 -15.09 -6.38
CA SER A 52 12.74 -16.49 -6.05
C SER A 52 13.50 -16.65 -4.73
N PHE A 53 14.14 -15.59 -4.24
CA PHE A 53 14.75 -15.55 -2.90
C PHE A 53 13.72 -15.82 -1.78
N ALA A 54 12.44 -15.52 -1.99
CA ALA A 54 11.38 -15.76 -1.01
C ALA A 54 10.96 -17.25 -0.93
N ASN A 55 11.27 -18.06 -1.94
CA ASN A 55 10.80 -19.45 -2.04
C ASN A 55 11.17 -20.31 -0.83
N GLY A 56 12.34 -20.06 -0.21
CA GLY A 56 12.78 -20.77 0.98
C GLY A 56 11.84 -20.58 2.18
N LEU A 57 11.39 -19.35 2.40
CA LEU A 57 10.45 -19.02 3.48
C LEU A 57 9.05 -19.52 3.16
N VAL A 58 8.60 -19.39 1.92
CA VAL A 58 7.29 -19.92 1.47
C VAL A 58 7.23 -21.43 1.71
N ARG A 59 8.27 -22.18 1.30
CA ARG A 59 8.35 -23.62 1.54
C ARG A 59 8.35 -23.96 3.03
N LYS A 60 9.05 -23.18 3.85
CA LYS A 60 9.04 -23.37 5.31
C LYS A 60 7.64 -23.15 5.90
N GLY A 61 6.92 -22.15 5.42
CA GLY A 61 5.53 -21.87 5.80
C GLY A 61 4.54 -22.95 5.37
N THR A 62 4.82 -23.70 4.30
CA THR A 62 4.00 -24.89 3.94
C THR A 62 4.25 -26.09 4.85
N GLN A 63 5.40 -26.15 5.50
CA GLN A 63 5.81 -27.29 6.32
C GLN A 63 5.51 -27.07 7.81
N LYS A 64 5.55 -25.82 8.27
CA LYS A 64 5.23 -25.46 9.65
C LYS A 64 4.62 -24.06 9.74
N THR A 65 3.87 -23.82 10.80
CA THR A 65 3.48 -22.46 11.20
C THR A 65 4.74 -21.64 11.46
N LEU A 66 4.85 -20.49 10.78
CA LEU A 66 6.00 -19.62 10.91
C LEU A 66 6.01 -18.90 12.26
N GLU A 67 7.16 -18.93 12.92
CA GLU A 67 7.41 -18.17 14.15
C GLU A 67 8.27 -16.92 13.85
N PRO A 68 8.29 -15.90 14.73
CA PRO A 68 9.13 -14.72 14.53
C PRO A 68 10.62 -15.04 14.32
N ASN A 69 11.11 -16.12 14.92
CA ASN A 69 12.49 -16.58 14.75
C ASN A 69 12.78 -17.17 13.37
N ASP A 70 11.76 -17.51 12.58
CA ASP A 70 11.91 -18.03 11.22
C ASP A 70 12.04 -16.93 10.16
N LEU A 71 11.76 -15.68 10.52
CA LEU A 71 11.80 -14.53 9.64
C LEU A 71 13.22 -13.99 9.52
N TRP A 72 13.48 -13.33 8.39
CA TRP A 72 14.74 -12.64 8.13
C TRP A 72 14.71 -11.24 8.75
N ASP A 73 15.89 -10.73 9.08
CA ASP A 73 16.04 -9.32 9.43
C ASP A 73 15.81 -8.45 8.18
N LEU A 74 15.48 -7.17 8.43
CA LEU A 74 15.28 -6.21 7.35
C LEU A 74 16.61 -5.88 6.67
N GLU A 75 16.54 -5.55 5.38
CA GLU A 75 17.68 -4.96 4.69
C GLU A 75 18.06 -3.62 5.33
N LYS A 76 19.35 -3.33 5.45
CA LYS A 76 19.87 -2.12 6.13
C LYS A 76 19.24 -0.81 5.63
N LYS A 77 18.84 -0.75 4.36
CA LYS A 77 18.21 0.42 3.74
C LYS A 77 16.74 0.63 4.18
N ASP A 78 16.07 -0.43 4.64
CA ASP A 78 14.68 -0.43 5.09
C ASP A 78 14.54 -0.33 6.61
N GLU A 79 15.65 -0.47 7.35
CA GLU A 79 15.67 -0.22 8.79
C GLU A 79 15.17 1.19 9.12
N ALA A 80 14.44 1.30 10.24
CA ALA A 80 13.84 2.56 10.67
C ALA A 80 14.87 3.69 10.83
N ARG A 81 16.08 3.39 11.33
CA ARG A 81 17.17 4.37 11.46
C ARG A 81 17.60 4.93 10.11
N SER A 82 17.88 4.05 9.15
CA SER A 82 18.33 4.44 7.80
C SER A 82 17.25 5.22 7.05
N ALA A 83 16.00 4.75 7.11
CA ALA A 83 14.86 5.43 6.50
C ALA A 83 14.65 6.83 7.11
N PHE A 84 14.70 6.94 8.44
CA PHE A 84 14.53 8.20 9.14
C PHE A 84 15.67 9.19 8.90
N SER A 85 16.94 8.76 8.97
CA SER A 85 18.10 9.65 8.76
C SER A 85 18.09 10.28 7.36
N ARG A 86 17.79 9.49 6.32
CA ARG A 86 17.62 9.98 4.94
C ARG A 86 16.45 10.94 4.81
N PHE A 87 15.34 10.67 5.49
CA PHE A 87 14.17 11.53 5.46
C PHE A 87 14.40 12.84 6.24
N GLN A 88 15.00 12.77 7.43
CA GLN A 88 15.22 13.91 8.33
C GLN A 88 16.15 14.95 7.71
N SER A 89 17.25 14.53 7.10
CA SER A 89 18.15 15.45 6.37
C SER A 89 17.42 16.21 5.26
N ASN A 90 16.56 15.53 4.51
CA ASN A 90 15.72 16.16 3.49
C ASN A 90 14.62 17.05 4.08
N LEU A 91 14.04 16.69 5.22
CA LEU A 91 13.04 17.49 5.91
C LEU A 91 13.63 18.81 6.42
N GLU A 92 14.80 18.77 7.07
CA GLU A 92 15.51 19.99 7.50
C GLU A 92 15.83 20.89 6.29
N ALA A 93 16.21 20.30 5.15
CA ALA A 93 16.45 21.05 3.91
C ALA A 93 15.20 21.67 3.27
N THR A 94 13.99 21.35 3.75
CA THR A 94 12.74 21.99 3.32
C THR A 94 12.25 23.10 4.26
N LYS A 95 12.90 23.27 5.42
CA LYS A 95 12.56 24.34 6.35
C LYS A 95 12.94 25.69 5.74
N THR A 96 12.03 26.64 5.82
CA THR A 96 12.23 28.02 5.39
C THR A 96 11.83 28.97 6.50
N ALA A 97 12.17 30.26 6.38
CA ALA A 97 11.74 31.27 7.35
C ALA A 97 10.21 31.36 7.47
N ALA A 98 9.48 31.08 6.37
CA ALA A 98 8.03 31.05 6.34
C ALA A 98 7.44 29.74 6.91
N ASP A 99 8.11 28.60 6.68
CA ASP A 99 7.69 27.27 7.15
C ASP A 99 8.77 26.62 8.03
N PRO A 100 8.85 26.99 9.33
CA PRO A 100 9.88 26.47 10.23
C PRO A 100 9.75 24.97 10.55
N CYS A 101 8.57 24.40 10.35
CA CYS A 101 8.31 22.96 10.51
C CYS A 101 8.73 22.12 9.29
N GLY A 102 8.99 22.74 8.13
CA GLY A 102 9.27 22.05 6.88
C GLY A 102 8.02 21.42 6.26
N ARG A 103 8.10 21.05 4.98
CA ARG A 103 6.97 20.50 4.22
C ARG A 103 7.13 19.00 4.04
N LEU A 104 6.31 18.21 4.72
CA LEU A 104 6.35 16.74 4.69
C LEU A 104 6.33 16.17 3.27
N GLY A 105 5.40 16.62 2.42
CA GLY A 105 5.30 16.12 1.04
C GLY A 105 6.54 16.41 0.21
N SER A 106 7.14 17.59 0.37
CA SER A 106 8.39 17.93 -0.33
C SER A 106 9.58 17.11 0.18
N ALA A 107 9.64 16.83 1.48
CA ALA A 107 10.68 16.00 2.06
C ALA A 107 10.58 14.56 1.55
N LEU A 108 9.38 13.96 1.56
CA LEU A 108 9.12 12.63 1.02
C LEU A 108 9.49 12.54 -0.47
N PHE A 109 9.11 13.55 -1.27
CA PHE A 109 9.45 13.59 -2.70
C PHE A 109 10.96 13.70 -2.93
N ARG A 110 11.68 14.50 -2.15
CA ARG A 110 13.15 14.58 -2.24
C ARG A 110 13.83 13.26 -1.83
N THR A 111 13.31 12.56 -0.84
CA THR A 111 13.90 11.31 -0.35
C THR A 111 13.66 10.12 -1.30
N TYR A 112 12.44 9.99 -1.83
CA TYR A 112 12.01 8.79 -2.57
C TYR A 112 11.69 9.05 -4.06
N GLY A 113 11.72 10.31 -4.51
CA GLY A 113 11.29 10.71 -5.85
C GLY A 113 12.01 10.02 -7.00
N LYS A 114 13.30 9.69 -6.85
CA LYS A 114 14.05 8.93 -7.86
C LYS A 114 13.50 7.51 -8.04
N ALA A 115 13.27 6.81 -6.92
CA ALA A 115 12.70 5.46 -6.95
C ALA A 115 11.24 5.49 -7.45
N PHE A 116 10.48 6.52 -7.06
CA PHE A 116 9.13 6.76 -7.58
C PHE A 116 9.14 6.99 -9.11
N ALA A 117 10.08 7.77 -9.63
CA ALA A 117 10.23 7.97 -11.06
C ALA A 117 10.58 6.67 -11.81
N THR A 118 11.46 5.83 -11.24
CA THR A 118 11.75 4.51 -11.83
C THR A 118 10.53 3.61 -11.90
N ALA A 119 9.66 3.62 -10.88
CA ALA A 119 8.38 2.91 -10.93
C ALA A 119 7.48 3.46 -12.05
N GLY A 120 7.46 4.78 -12.26
CA GLY A 120 6.73 5.41 -13.36
C GLY A 120 7.18 4.94 -14.74
N VAL A 121 8.48 4.77 -14.96
CA VAL A 121 9.03 4.23 -16.21
C VAL A 121 8.58 2.79 -16.42
N LEU A 122 8.67 1.93 -15.39
CA LEU A 122 8.18 0.55 -15.46
C LEU A 122 6.68 0.50 -15.77
N LYS A 123 5.90 1.41 -15.18
CA LYS A 123 4.45 1.51 -15.43
C LYS A 123 4.15 1.89 -16.89
N LEU A 124 4.92 2.80 -17.47
CA LEU A 124 4.76 3.19 -18.88
C LEU A 124 5.03 2.00 -19.82
N PHE A 125 6.10 1.24 -19.58
CA PHE A 125 6.40 0.03 -20.36
C PHE A 125 5.32 -1.04 -20.20
N HIS A 126 4.84 -1.26 -18.96
CA HIS A 126 3.73 -2.17 -18.68
C HIS A 126 2.49 -1.77 -19.50
N ASP A 127 2.08 -0.50 -19.43
CA ASP A 127 0.86 -0.04 -20.09
C ASP A 127 0.99 -0.11 -21.62
N THR A 128 2.19 0.11 -22.16
CA THR A 128 2.46 -0.06 -23.59
C THR A 128 2.34 -1.53 -24.02
N LEU A 129 2.92 -2.46 -23.25
CA LEU A 129 2.83 -3.90 -23.52
C LEU A 129 1.40 -4.44 -23.38
N MET A 130 0.63 -3.90 -22.44
CA MET A 130 -0.78 -4.26 -22.27
C MET A 130 -1.59 -4.03 -23.56
N PHE A 131 -1.30 -2.96 -24.31
CA PHE A 131 -1.97 -2.68 -25.59
C PHE A 131 -1.39 -3.46 -26.77
N LEU A 132 -0.17 -3.98 -26.64
CA LEU A 132 0.42 -4.84 -27.67
C LEU A 132 -0.32 -6.19 -27.78
N GLY A 133 -0.88 -6.71 -26.68
CA GLY A 133 -1.63 -7.96 -26.66
C GLY A 133 -2.78 -8.03 -27.68
N PRO A 134 -3.75 -7.10 -27.66
CA PRO A 134 -4.81 -7.03 -28.65
C PRO A 134 -4.32 -6.86 -30.10
N VAL A 135 -3.20 -6.17 -30.32
CA VAL A 135 -2.60 -5.98 -31.64
C VAL A 135 -2.05 -7.30 -32.17
N ILE A 136 -1.26 -8.01 -31.37
CA ILE A 136 -0.71 -9.31 -31.78
C ILE A 136 -1.84 -10.32 -31.98
N LEU A 137 -2.89 -10.30 -31.13
CA LEU A 137 -4.06 -11.16 -31.31
C LEU A 137 -4.74 -10.91 -32.66
N ARG A 138 -4.90 -9.66 -33.09
CA ARG A 138 -5.44 -9.37 -34.42
C ARG A 138 -4.55 -9.91 -35.53
N MET A 139 -3.23 -9.75 -35.40
CA MET A 139 -2.28 -10.27 -36.39
C MET A 139 -2.35 -11.80 -36.46
N LEU A 140 -2.46 -12.47 -35.31
CA LEU A 140 -2.60 -13.92 -35.21
C LEU A 140 -3.88 -14.40 -35.89
N LEU A 141 -5.02 -13.75 -35.63
CA LEU A 141 -6.29 -14.09 -36.28
C LEU A 141 -6.22 -13.90 -37.79
N ARG A 142 -5.60 -12.82 -38.28
CA ARG A 142 -5.40 -12.61 -39.73
C ARG A 142 -4.46 -13.62 -40.36
N SER A 143 -3.45 -14.08 -39.62
CA SER A 143 -2.51 -15.11 -40.06
C SER A 143 -3.21 -16.46 -40.27
N LEU A 144 -4.15 -16.78 -39.37
CA LEU A 144 -4.98 -17.98 -39.45
C LEU A 144 -6.01 -17.90 -40.59
N ASP A 145 -6.62 -16.74 -40.81
CA ASP A 145 -7.62 -16.53 -41.86
C ASP A 145 -7.03 -16.60 -43.29
N LYS A 146 -5.77 -16.21 -43.44
CA LYS A 146 -5.06 -16.19 -44.73
C LYS A 146 -4.21 -17.43 -45.02
N ASP A 147 -4.23 -18.43 -44.14
CA ASP A 147 -3.35 -19.60 -44.20
C ASP A 147 -1.86 -19.23 -44.42
N GLU A 148 -1.38 -18.22 -43.68
CA GLU A 148 0.03 -17.79 -43.71
C GLU A 148 0.95 -18.89 -43.15
N SER A 149 2.26 -18.76 -43.38
CA SER A 149 3.25 -19.75 -42.93
C SER A 149 3.12 -20.09 -41.44
N TRP A 150 3.14 -21.40 -41.12
CA TRP A 150 3.00 -21.90 -39.75
C TRP A 150 4.03 -21.28 -38.78
N SER A 151 5.24 -20.99 -39.26
CA SER A 151 6.33 -20.42 -38.47
C SER A 151 6.02 -18.98 -38.04
N TYR A 152 5.37 -18.20 -38.90
CA TYR A 152 4.93 -16.83 -38.60
C TYR A 152 3.80 -16.83 -37.57
N THR A 153 2.77 -17.66 -37.77
CA THR A 153 1.66 -17.84 -36.81
C THR A 153 2.19 -18.30 -35.44
N PHE A 154 3.12 -19.26 -35.41
CA PHE A 154 3.75 -19.71 -34.18
C PHE A 154 4.59 -18.61 -33.52
N ALA A 155 5.36 -17.84 -34.28
CA ALA A 155 6.14 -16.71 -33.76
C ALA A 155 5.25 -15.65 -33.11
N LEU A 156 4.06 -15.35 -33.68
CA LEU A 156 3.09 -14.44 -33.07
C LEU A 156 2.56 -14.98 -31.74
N ALA A 157 2.24 -16.28 -31.66
CA ALA A 157 1.79 -16.90 -30.41
C ALA A 157 2.87 -16.84 -29.31
N VAL A 158 4.12 -17.14 -29.66
CA VAL A 158 5.27 -17.00 -28.75
C VAL A 158 5.47 -15.54 -28.34
N ALA A 159 5.34 -14.58 -29.26
CA ALA A 159 5.43 -13.16 -28.97
C ALA A 159 4.35 -12.71 -27.97
N MET A 160 3.12 -13.22 -28.07
CA MET A 160 2.05 -12.96 -27.09
C MET A 160 2.41 -13.49 -25.69
N LEU A 161 2.98 -14.70 -25.62
CA LEU A 161 3.42 -15.30 -24.35
C LEU A 161 4.54 -14.47 -23.70
N VAL A 162 5.53 -14.05 -24.49
CA VAL A 162 6.62 -13.21 -24.00
C VAL A 162 6.10 -11.86 -23.55
N ALA A 163 5.25 -11.20 -24.34
CA ALA A 163 4.67 -9.91 -23.99
C ALA A 163 3.86 -9.96 -22.69
N SER A 164 3.00 -10.98 -22.51
CA SER A 164 2.20 -11.14 -21.29
C SER A 164 3.05 -11.48 -20.06
N THR A 165 4.11 -12.26 -20.23
CA THR A 165 5.08 -12.56 -19.16
C THR A 165 5.84 -11.30 -18.76
N CYS A 166 6.37 -10.55 -19.72
CA CYS A 166 7.05 -9.27 -19.46
C CYS A 166 6.13 -8.26 -18.80
N GLN A 167 4.88 -8.15 -19.26
CA GLN A 167 3.86 -7.31 -18.63
C GLN A 167 3.69 -7.69 -17.15
N THR A 168 3.52 -8.98 -16.86
CA THR A 168 3.36 -9.49 -15.48
C THR A 168 4.58 -9.17 -14.61
N LEU A 169 5.79 -9.34 -15.14
CA LEU A 169 7.02 -9.01 -14.39
C LEU A 169 7.10 -7.50 -14.09
N LEU A 170 6.81 -6.64 -15.08
CA LEU A 170 6.88 -5.19 -14.91
C LEU A 170 5.88 -4.67 -13.87
N VAL A 171 4.63 -5.16 -13.86
CA VAL A 171 3.64 -4.71 -12.88
C VAL A 171 4.00 -5.15 -11.47
N ASN A 172 4.55 -6.34 -11.29
CA ASN A 172 4.99 -6.81 -9.99
C ASN A 172 6.20 -6.02 -9.47
N GLN A 173 7.18 -5.73 -10.34
CA GLN A 173 8.32 -4.88 -9.98
C GLN A 173 7.89 -3.44 -9.65
N TYR A 174 6.95 -2.89 -10.42
CA TYR A 174 6.31 -1.60 -10.15
C TYR A 174 5.69 -1.56 -8.73
N PHE A 175 4.86 -2.55 -8.38
CA PHE A 175 4.23 -2.60 -7.06
C PHE A 175 5.24 -2.84 -5.94
N ASN A 176 6.26 -3.68 -6.14
CA ASN A 176 7.31 -3.90 -5.15
C ASN A 176 8.03 -2.59 -4.77
N ILE A 177 8.39 -1.78 -5.77
CA ILE A 177 9.02 -0.46 -5.54
C ILE A 177 8.08 0.47 -4.78
N LEU A 178 6.81 0.56 -5.18
CA LEU A 178 5.85 1.46 -4.54
C LEU A 178 5.48 1.04 -3.11
N PHE A 179 5.33 -0.26 -2.86
CA PHE A 179 5.09 -0.77 -1.50
C PHE A 179 6.28 -0.46 -0.60
N ARG A 180 7.52 -0.63 -1.08
CA ARG A 180 8.73 -0.31 -0.29
C ARG A 180 8.83 1.19 0.00
N ILE A 181 8.67 2.05 -1.01
CA ILE A 181 8.67 3.51 -0.80
C ILE A 181 7.59 3.93 0.20
N GLY A 182 6.38 3.40 0.05
CA GLY A 182 5.29 3.75 0.95
C GLY A 182 5.53 3.24 2.38
N LEU A 183 6.12 2.05 2.56
CA LEU A 183 6.48 1.51 3.87
C LEU A 183 7.55 2.38 4.54
N GLN A 184 8.62 2.71 3.82
CA GLN A 184 9.66 3.61 4.31
C GLN A 184 9.10 4.99 4.68
N SER A 185 8.19 5.54 3.85
CA SER A 185 7.51 6.81 4.11
C SER A 185 6.64 6.75 5.38
N LYS A 186 5.93 5.64 5.60
CA LYS A 186 5.13 5.40 6.81
C LYS A 186 6.02 5.33 8.05
N VAL A 187 7.09 4.53 8.02
CA VAL A 187 8.01 4.37 9.15
C VAL A 187 8.68 5.70 9.51
N ALA A 188 9.16 6.45 8.52
CA ALA A 188 9.73 7.78 8.73
C ALA A 188 8.71 8.75 9.37
N SER A 189 7.46 8.74 8.89
CA SER A 189 6.39 9.59 9.45
C SER A 189 6.05 9.23 10.90
N ILE A 190 5.97 7.94 11.23
CA ILE A 190 5.78 7.47 12.62
C ILE A 190 6.91 7.98 13.50
N HIS A 191 8.16 7.89 13.03
CA HIS A 191 9.33 8.34 13.78
C HIS A 191 9.31 9.85 14.05
N VAL A 192 8.94 10.67 13.05
CA VAL A 192 8.79 12.13 13.23
C VAL A 192 7.73 12.46 14.28
N VAL A 193 6.58 11.78 14.21
CA VAL A 193 5.50 11.96 15.19
C VAL A 193 6.01 11.58 16.58
N TYR A 194 6.71 10.45 16.71
CA TYR A 194 7.26 9.99 17.98
C TYR A 194 8.31 10.95 18.56
N ASP A 195 9.29 11.38 17.79
CA ASP A 195 10.31 12.36 18.22
C ASP A 195 9.67 13.69 18.65
N LYS A 196 8.64 14.14 17.91
CA LYS A 196 7.90 15.35 18.29
C LYS A 196 7.13 15.18 19.59
N LEU A 197 6.49 14.03 19.80
CA LEU A 197 5.77 13.71 21.04
C LEU A 197 6.72 13.69 22.25
N LEU A 198 7.94 13.17 22.12
CA LEU A 198 8.89 13.17 23.24
C LEU A 198 9.29 14.59 23.69
N ARG A 199 9.24 15.57 22.78
CA ARG A 199 9.62 16.97 23.04
C ARG A 199 8.44 17.90 23.36
N LEU A 200 7.20 17.40 23.27
CA LEU A 200 5.99 18.17 23.56
C LEU A 200 5.75 18.29 25.07
N SER A 201 5.25 19.45 25.50
CA SER A 201 4.84 19.67 26.89
C SER A 201 3.67 18.76 27.29
N ASN A 202 3.56 18.44 28.57
CA ASN A 202 2.46 17.62 29.07
C ASN A 202 1.09 18.28 28.86
N ALA A 203 1.02 19.62 28.98
CA ALA A 203 -0.19 20.39 28.70
C ALA A 203 -0.65 20.23 27.24
N SER A 204 0.28 20.36 26.29
CA SER A 204 -0.02 20.19 24.86
C SER A 204 -0.40 18.74 24.49
N LYS A 205 0.20 17.74 25.15
CA LYS A 205 -0.20 16.33 24.97
C LYS A 205 -1.61 16.07 25.49
N ALA A 206 -1.94 16.63 26.66
CA ALA A 206 -3.26 16.50 27.26
C ALA A 206 -4.34 17.16 26.38
N ASP A 207 -4.05 18.33 25.82
CA ASP A 207 -4.93 19.05 24.90
C ASP A 207 -5.22 18.25 23.61
N MET A 208 -4.21 17.63 23.01
CA MET A 208 -4.41 16.74 21.84
C MET A 208 -5.21 15.48 22.18
N GLY A 209 -5.03 14.94 23.39
CA GLY A 209 -5.62 13.68 23.83
C GLY A 209 -4.95 12.44 23.24
N ASN A 210 -4.86 11.38 24.07
CA ASN A 210 -4.17 10.13 23.68
C ASN A 210 -4.78 9.46 22.44
N GLY A 211 -6.09 9.61 22.21
CA GLY A 211 -6.76 9.04 21.03
C GLY A 211 -6.34 9.70 19.71
N ALA A 212 -6.13 11.01 19.69
CA ALA A 212 -5.67 11.70 18.48
C ALA A 212 -4.22 11.33 18.15
N ILE A 213 -3.39 11.18 19.17
CA ILE A 213 -1.98 10.76 19.04
C ILE A 213 -1.90 9.35 18.46
N THR A 214 -2.67 8.40 18.98
CA THR A 214 -2.68 7.03 18.46
C THR A 214 -3.24 6.96 17.04
N ASN A 215 -4.25 7.77 16.69
CA ASN A 215 -4.77 7.86 15.33
C ASN A 215 -3.73 8.43 14.35
N LEU A 216 -3.00 9.47 14.75
CA LEU A 216 -1.88 10.04 13.97
C LEU A 216 -0.82 8.98 13.66
N GLN A 217 -0.42 8.21 14.67
CA GLN A 217 0.61 7.17 14.52
C GLN A 217 0.14 5.96 13.70
N SER A 218 -1.14 5.59 13.78
CA SER A 218 -1.66 4.37 13.15
C SER A 218 -2.37 4.64 11.82
N ASN A 219 -3.49 5.36 11.86
CA ASN A 219 -4.38 5.56 10.73
C ASN A 219 -3.80 6.54 9.70
N ASP A 220 -3.31 7.70 10.16
CA ASP A 220 -2.84 8.74 9.24
C ASP A 220 -1.52 8.35 8.56
N THR A 221 -0.58 7.73 9.28
CA THR A 221 0.64 7.19 8.65
C THR A 221 0.35 6.03 7.69
N SER A 222 -0.72 5.26 7.93
CA SER A 222 -1.14 4.20 6.99
C SER A 222 -1.70 4.78 5.69
N LYS A 223 -2.33 5.96 5.72
CA LYS A 223 -2.70 6.66 4.47
C LYS A 223 -1.46 7.05 3.67
N ILE A 224 -0.37 7.47 4.32
CA ILE A 224 0.90 7.83 3.67
C ILE A 224 1.50 6.63 2.92
N TRP A 225 1.37 5.41 3.45
CA TRP A 225 1.80 4.18 2.75
C TRP A 225 1.03 3.95 1.44
N ASN A 226 -0.26 4.29 1.41
CA ASN A 226 -1.13 4.05 0.27
C ASN A 226 -0.95 5.07 -0.86
N ILE A 227 -0.60 6.33 -0.56
CA ILE A 227 -0.54 7.42 -1.56
C ILE A 227 0.32 7.08 -2.78
N PRO A 228 1.59 6.61 -2.64
CA PRO A 228 2.43 6.30 -3.79
C PRO A 228 1.82 5.26 -4.75
N GLN A 229 1.02 4.32 -4.22
CA GLN A 229 0.43 3.21 -4.97
C GLN A 229 -0.61 3.71 -6.01
N TYR A 230 -1.27 4.83 -5.73
CA TYR A 230 -2.30 5.40 -6.60
C TYR A 230 -1.79 6.56 -7.45
N LEU A 231 -0.66 7.18 -7.10
CA LEU A 231 -0.25 8.44 -7.71
C LEU A 231 0.09 8.30 -9.21
N HIS A 232 0.63 7.15 -9.65
CA HIS A 232 0.86 6.92 -11.08
C HIS A 232 -0.44 6.69 -11.88
N MET A 233 -1.57 6.33 -11.23
CA MET A 233 -2.85 6.22 -11.94
C MET A 233 -3.32 7.56 -12.51
N LEU A 234 -2.89 8.69 -11.93
CA LEU A 234 -3.30 10.02 -12.38
C LEU A 234 -2.90 10.32 -13.83
N TRP A 235 -1.73 9.86 -14.27
CA TRP A 235 -1.27 10.02 -15.66
C TRP A 235 -1.46 8.75 -16.49
N SER A 236 -1.33 7.58 -15.88
CA SER A 236 -1.50 6.28 -16.53
C SER A 236 -2.94 6.08 -17.02
N GLY A 237 -3.95 6.49 -16.23
CA GLY A 237 -5.36 6.41 -16.62
C GLY A 237 -5.69 7.20 -17.90
N PRO A 238 -5.38 8.51 -17.96
CA PRO A 238 -5.53 9.30 -19.18
C PRO A 238 -4.75 8.72 -20.37
N PHE A 239 -3.51 8.29 -20.16
CA PHE A 239 -2.71 7.63 -21.20
C PHE A 239 -3.43 6.39 -21.77
N GLN A 240 -3.93 5.51 -20.91
CA GLN A 240 -4.67 4.31 -21.32
C GLN A 240 -5.95 4.68 -22.09
N ILE A 241 -6.72 5.65 -21.62
CA ILE A 241 -7.94 6.11 -22.32
C ILE A 241 -7.61 6.61 -23.72
N ILE A 242 -6.55 7.42 -23.88
CA ILE A 242 -6.13 7.97 -25.18
C ILE A 242 -5.72 6.84 -26.13
N VAL A 243 -4.88 5.90 -25.67
CA VAL A 243 -4.40 4.79 -26.51
C VAL A 243 -5.54 3.86 -26.91
N VAL A 244 -6.41 3.48 -25.97
CA VAL A 244 -7.60 2.67 -26.25
C VAL A 244 -8.51 3.36 -27.25
N MET A 245 -8.77 4.66 -27.06
CA MET A 245 -9.62 5.42 -27.98
C MET A 245 -9.03 5.43 -29.40
N ALA A 246 -7.72 5.71 -29.53
CA ALA A 246 -7.04 5.67 -30.82
C ALA A 246 -7.14 4.29 -31.48
N MET A 247 -6.97 3.21 -30.71
CA MET A 247 -7.13 1.85 -31.19
C MET A 247 -8.56 1.55 -31.64
N LEU A 248 -9.59 1.96 -30.89
CA LEU A 248 -10.98 1.74 -31.29
C LEU A 248 -11.33 2.51 -32.57
N ILE A 249 -10.90 3.77 -32.69
CA ILE A 249 -11.13 4.59 -33.88
C ILE A 249 -10.51 3.93 -35.11
N ASN A 250 -9.32 3.33 -34.98
CA ASN A 250 -8.66 2.61 -36.07
C ASN A 250 -9.44 1.37 -36.53
N VAL A 251 -10.23 0.74 -35.66
CA VAL A 251 -10.97 -0.50 -35.98
C VAL A 251 -12.37 -0.25 -36.48
N MET A 252 -13.10 0.64 -35.80
CA MET A 252 -14.54 0.78 -35.97
C MET A 252 -14.94 2.18 -36.45
N ASN A 253 -13.97 3.03 -36.78
CA ASN A 253 -14.14 4.46 -37.07
C ASN A 253 -14.56 5.29 -35.83
N LEU A 254 -14.59 6.62 -36.01
CA LEU A 254 -14.77 7.58 -34.92
C LEU A 254 -16.11 7.45 -34.20
N TRP A 255 -17.22 7.38 -34.95
CA TRP A 255 -18.56 7.47 -34.37
C TRP A 255 -18.92 6.27 -33.47
N PRO A 256 -18.68 5.01 -33.87
CA PRO A 256 -18.94 3.87 -32.98
C PRO A 256 -18.04 3.86 -31.74
N ALA A 257 -16.77 4.27 -31.87
CA ALA A 257 -15.84 4.37 -30.74
C ALA A 257 -16.31 5.40 -29.70
N VAL A 258 -16.70 6.59 -30.16
CA VAL A 258 -17.23 7.66 -29.30
C VAL A 258 -18.53 7.23 -28.63
N ALA A 259 -19.45 6.58 -29.34
CA ALA A 259 -20.69 6.08 -28.77
C ALA A 259 -20.44 5.11 -27.61
N GLY A 260 -19.54 4.13 -27.77
CA GLY A 260 -19.16 3.20 -26.70
C GLY A 260 -18.50 3.89 -25.49
N PHE A 261 -17.66 4.89 -25.74
CA PHE A 261 -17.05 5.67 -24.67
C PHE A 261 -18.07 6.49 -23.88
N VAL A 262 -19.02 7.14 -24.56
CA VAL A 262 -20.10 7.90 -23.92
C VAL A 262 -20.95 6.99 -23.02
N VAL A 263 -21.31 5.79 -23.50
CA VAL A 263 -22.02 4.79 -22.68
C VAL A 263 -21.18 4.41 -21.45
N THR A 264 -19.88 4.15 -21.62
CA THR A 264 -18.98 3.81 -20.50
C THR A 264 -18.91 4.93 -19.46
N VAL A 265 -18.81 6.18 -19.89
CA VAL A 265 -18.81 7.36 -19.00
C VAL A 265 -20.17 7.52 -18.32
N ALA A 266 -21.28 7.26 -19.02
CA ALA A 266 -22.63 7.29 -18.45
C ALA A 266 -22.87 6.19 -17.39
N LEU A 267 -22.13 5.08 -17.43
CA LEU A 267 -22.17 4.06 -16.38
C LEU A 267 -21.49 4.50 -15.07
N ILE A 268 -20.58 5.49 -15.11
CA ILE A 268 -19.91 6.01 -13.90
C ILE A 268 -20.91 6.58 -12.88
N PRO A 269 -21.81 7.53 -13.23
CA PRO A 269 -22.79 8.05 -12.28
C PRO A 269 -23.78 6.97 -11.83
N LEU A 270 -24.15 6.03 -12.70
CA LEU A 270 -25.01 4.89 -12.33
C LEU A 270 -24.35 4.05 -11.23
N ASN A 271 -23.08 3.65 -11.42
CA ASN A 271 -22.29 2.94 -10.41
C ASN A 271 -22.18 3.76 -9.10
N MET A 272 -22.05 5.09 -9.19
CA MET A 272 -22.03 5.95 -8.00
C MET A 272 -23.38 5.96 -7.26
N ILE A 273 -24.51 6.00 -7.98
CA ILE A 273 -25.85 5.96 -7.39
C ILE A 273 -26.09 4.62 -6.69
N ILE A 274 -25.80 3.50 -7.37
CA ILE A 274 -25.89 2.15 -6.81
C ILE A 274 -24.98 2.03 -5.59
N GLY A 275 -23.73 2.49 -5.69
CA GLY A 275 -22.78 2.49 -4.58
C GLY A 275 -23.26 3.30 -3.38
N ARG A 276 -23.88 4.47 -3.60
CA ARG A 276 -24.49 5.27 -2.52
C ARG A 276 -25.66 4.54 -1.87
N PHE A 277 -26.50 3.88 -2.67
CA PHE A 277 -27.63 3.10 -2.17
C PHE A 277 -27.16 1.92 -1.30
N LEU A 278 -26.25 1.08 -1.81
CA LEU A 278 -25.62 0.00 -1.05
C LEU A 278 -24.92 0.53 0.21
N GLY A 279 -24.26 1.69 0.12
CA GLY A 279 -23.62 2.35 1.25
C GLY A 279 -24.60 2.83 2.34
N ARG A 280 -25.86 3.15 2.00
CA ARG A 280 -26.90 3.44 2.99
C ARG A 280 -27.37 2.17 3.69
N ILE A 281 -27.63 1.10 2.92
CA ILE A 281 -28.03 -0.19 3.49
C ILE A 281 -26.94 -0.71 4.44
N ARG A 282 -25.68 -0.67 4.01
CA ARG A 282 -24.54 -1.09 4.82
C ARG A 282 -24.42 -0.29 6.12
N ARG A 283 -24.67 1.03 6.09
CA ARG A 283 -24.67 1.85 7.31
C ARG A 283 -25.73 1.40 8.31
N THR A 284 -26.95 1.15 7.85
CA THR A 284 -28.03 0.63 8.71
C THR A 284 -27.68 -0.74 9.27
N LEU A 285 -27.15 -1.64 8.44
CA LEU A 285 -26.72 -2.98 8.85
C LEU A 285 -25.67 -2.92 9.95
N VAL A 286 -24.60 -2.14 9.76
CA VAL A 286 -23.53 -1.97 10.76
C VAL A 286 -24.10 -1.48 12.09
N GLY A 287 -25.02 -0.52 12.09
CA GLY A 287 -25.67 -0.08 13.33
C GLY A 287 -26.47 -1.18 14.06
N LYS A 288 -27.08 -2.12 13.34
CA LYS A 288 -27.76 -3.28 13.96
C LYS A 288 -26.77 -4.32 14.49
N THR A 289 -25.70 -4.58 13.74
CA THR A 289 -24.60 -5.44 14.17
C THR A 289 -23.93 -4.89 15.44
N ASP A 290 -23.69 -3.59 15.52
CA ASP A 290 -23.10 -2.93 16.69
C ASP A 290 -23.96 -3.09 17.94
N ALA A 291 -25.28 -2.96 17.82
CA ALA A 291 -26.21 -3.18 18.94
C ALA A 291 -26.13 -4.63 19.47
N ARG A 292 -26.07 -5.62 18.57
CA ARG A 292 -25.91 -7.04 18.94
C ARG A 292 -24.57 -7.28 19.63
N ILE A 293 -23.48 -6.76 19.05
CA ILE A 293 -22.12 -6.92 19.61
C ILE A 293 -22.05 -6.28 21.00
N LYS A 294 -22.59 -5.07 21.17
CA LYS A 294 -22.64 -4.38 22.47
C LYS A 294 -23.33 -5.24 23.53
N LEU A 295 -24.51 -5.80 23.23
CA LEU A 295 -25.22 -6.67 24.17
C LEU A 295 -24.41 -7.94 24.50
N CYS A 296 -23.77 -8.56 23.49
CA CYS A 296 -22.89 -9.71 23.72
C CYS A 296 -21.72 -9.35 24.65
N THR A 297 -21.09 -8.18 24.47
CA THR A 297 -20.02 -7.69 25.34
C THR A 297 -20.50 -7.48 26.78
N GLU A 298 -21.67 -6.86 26.97
CA GLU A 298 -22.29 -6.68 28.29
C GLU A 298 -22.56 -8.03 28.98
N VAL A 299 -23.08 -9.02 28.25
CA VAL A 299 -23.31 -10.38 28.76
C VAL A 299 -22.00 -11.06 29.19
N ILE A 300 -20.94 -10.93 28.40
CA ILE A 300 -19.64 -11.55 28.74
C ILE A 300 -19.03 -10.87 29.97
N MET A 301 -19.05 -9.55 30.05
CA MET A 301 -18.54 -8.81 31.22
C MET A 301 -19.36 -9.13 32.49
N GLY A 302 -20.67 -9.32 32.35
CA GLY A 302 -21.62 -9.61 33.44
C GLY A 302 -21.88 -11.11 33.69
N ILE A 303 -21.11 -12.03 33.10
CA ILE A 303 -21.50 -13.44 32.99
C ILE A 303 -21.74 -14.12 34.33
N LYS A 304 -20.98 -13.76 35.37
CA LYS A 304 -21.13 -14.32 36.72
C LYS A 304 -22.49 -14.02 37.33
N ALA A 305 -22.96 -12.77 37.19
CA ALA A 305 -24.27 -12.38 37.69
C ALA A 305 -25.40 -13.06 36.90
N ILE A 306 -25.28 -13.10 35.56
CA ILE A 306 -26.26 -13.76 34.70
C ILE A 306 -26.41 -15.24 35.06
N LYS A 307 -25.29 -15.95 35.30
CA LYS A 307 -25.26 -17.35 35.75
C LYS A 307 -25.86 -17.53 37.15
N LEU A 308 -25.55 -16.62 38.08
CA LEU A 308 -26.06 -16.67 39.45
C LEU A 308 -27.59 -16.53 39.51
N TYR A 309 -28.17 -15.68 38.65
CA TYR A 309 -29.61 -15.44 38.59
C TYR A 309 -30.35 -16.30 37.55
N ALA A 310 -29.66 -17.23 36.88
CA ALA A 310 -30.21 -18.06 35.80
C ALA A 310 -30.90 -17.25 34.68
N TRP A 311 -30.31 -16.12 34.27
CA TRP A 311 -30.87 -15.21 33.25
C TRP A 311 -30.42 -15.52 31.82
N GLU A 312 -29.81 -16.69 31.56
CA GLU A 312 -29.22 -17.01 30.26
C GLU A 312 -30.26 -16.99 29.14
N ASP A 313 -31.42 -17.61 29.33
CA ASP A 313 -32.45 -17.71 28.30
C ASP A 313 -33.07 -16.34 27.96
N ALA A 314 -33.20 -15.47 28.97
CA ALA A 314 -33.69 -14.10 28.78
C ALA A 314 -32.72 -13.29 27.91
N TYR A 315 -31.42 -13.31 28.21
CA TYR A 315 -30.41 -12.62 27.41
C TYR A 315 -30.21 -13.26 26.04
N ARG A 316 -30.30 -14.60 25.94
CA ARG A 316 -30.25 -15.33 24.67
C ARG A 316 -31.35 -14.88 23.73
N SER A 317 -32.58 -14.78 24.22
CA SER A 317 -33.73 -14.34 23.42
C SER A 317 -33.51 -12.92 22.89
N ARG A 318 -33.06 -11.98 23.74
CA ARG A 318 -32.75 -10.61 23.31
C ARG A 318 -31.66 -10.53 22.24
N ILE A 319 -30.64 -11.39 22.30
CA ILE A 319 -29.59 -11.46 21.27
C ILE A 319 -30.16 -12.00 19.95
N ILE A 320 -31.03 -13.01 20.02
CA ILE A 320 -31.71 -13.57 18.84
C ILE A 320 -32.61 -12.52 18.18
N ASP A 321 -33.37 -11.73 18.95
CA ASP A 321 -34.21 -10.65 18.41
C ASP A 321 -33.37 -9.63 17.62
N LEU A 322 -32.22 -9.22 18.15
CA LEU A 322 -31.29 -8.34 17.45
C LEU A 322 -30.72 -9.00 16.19
N ARG A 323 -30.45 -10.31 16.24
CA ARG A 323 -29.98 -11.08 15.09
C ARG A 323 -31.04 -11.18 13.99
N GLU A 324 -32.31 -11.34 14.32
CA GLU A 324 -33.39 -11.34 13.33
C GLU A 324 -33.52 -9.99 12.61
N ILE A 325 -33.39 -8.89 13.37
CA ILE A 325 -33.38 -7.54 12.80
C ILE A 325 -32.18 -7.36 11.86
N GLU A 326 -31.00 -7.86 12.25
CA GLU A 326 -29.80 -7.87 11.42
C GLU A 326 -30.01 -8.68 10.14
N LEU A 327 -30.55 -9.91 10.23
CA LEU A 327 -30.82 -10.79 9.09
C LEU A 327 -31.80 -10.15 8.09
N LYS A 328 -32.83 -9.45 8.57
CA LYS A 328 -33.75 -8.68 7.69
C LYS A 328 -33.03 -7.59 6.90
N GLN A 329 -31.98 -6.98 7.43
CA GLN A 329 -31.16 -5.99 6.70
C GLN A 329 -30.20 -6.67 5.72
N ILE A 330 -29.63 -7.83 6.09
CA ILE A 330 -28.79 -8.62 5.20
C ILE A 330 -29.57 -9.06 3.96
N LEU A 331 -30.80 -9.53 4.13
CA LEU A 331 -31.69 -9.92 3.01
C LEU A 331 -32.03 -8.75 2.07
N LYS A 332 -32.05 -7.50 2.57
CA LYS A 332 -32.22 -6.31 1.72
C LYS A 332 -30.96 -5.92 0.94
N SER A 333 -29.81 -6.46 1.34
CA SER A 333 -28.51 -6.19 0.73
C SER A 333 -28.01 -7.29 -0.22
N ALA A 334 -28.64 -8.47 -0.19
CA ALA A 334 -28.36 -9.61 -1.06
C ALA A 334 -29.11 -9.46 -2.39
#